data_AF-A0A1R4JPZ2-F1
#
_entry.id   AF-A0A1R4JPZ2-F1
#
_cell.length_a   1.000
_cell.length_b   1.000
_cell.length_c   1.000
_cell.angle_alpha   90.00
_cell.angle_beta   90.00
_cell.angle_gamma   90.00
#
_symmetry.space_group_name_H-M   'P 1'
#
loop_
_entity.id
_entity.type
_entity.pdbx_description
1 polymer ?
#
loop_
_entity_poly.entity_id
_entity_poly.type
_entity_poly.pdbx_seq_one_letter_code
_entity_poly.pdbx_strand_id
1 'polypeptide(L)'
;MFNYIKADLYRLFHKKSNFVFYGVVFALFIAVVIIARTSVEGTTPFAEGYLQLGIILLTQFFPLVFGIQAYVAVYTNDLSANTYQNIFTNGLSKVEFIIGKVITMIVYLLTTFLSGAILYSIMYVILLMIEGGSFDFESFKNLAIVSVTIFLGILGYSTVANILAYFTQNSTISVISMGVLVSGVILQIFNLISLFTDKIEFLREYTLSYHMNEATNGMMPTILGGEASYSASFLAWGVALIYLIVASVIGVVILNKIEIKEGK
;
A
#
# COMPACT_ATOMS: atom_id res chain seq x y z
N MET A 1 15.94 12.13 -16.05
CA MET A 1 14.84 11.40 -15.36
C MET A 1 14.19 10.22 -16.13
N PHE A 2 13.57 10.40 -17.31
CA PHE A 2 12.71 9.36 -17.93
C PHE A 2 13.40 8.01 -18.22
N ASN A 3 14.65 8.05 -18.70
CA ASN A 3 15.44 6.84 -18.95
C ASN A 3 15.69 6.02 -17.67
N TYR A 4 15.85 6.69 -16.53
CA TYR A 4 15.99 6.04 -15.23
C TYR A 4 14.70 5.31 -14.84
N ILE A 5 13.55 5.99 -14.93
CA ILE A 5 12.23 5.39 -14.64
C ILE A 5 11.99 4.17 -15.54
N LYS A 6 12.26 4.30 -16.85
CA LYS A 6 12.09 3.20 -17.81
C LYS A 6 12.97 2.00 -17.46
N ALA A 7 14.24 2.24 -17.13
CA ALA A 7 15.17 1.17 -16.74
C ALA A 7 14.72 0.47 -15.46
N ASP A 8 14.27 1.24 -14.46
CA ASP A 8 13.82 0.70 -13.17
C ASP A 8 12.53 -0.11 -13.33
N LEU A 9 11.54 0.40 -14.08
CA LEU A 9 10.31 -0.33 -14.40
C LEU A 9 10.61 -1.59 -15.23
N TYR A 10 11.49 -1.50 -16.23
CA TYR A 10 11.89 -2.67 -17.02
C TYR A 10 12.46 -3.76 -16.10
N ARG A 11 13.38 -3.39 -15.21
CA ARG A 11 13.96 -4.30 -14.22
C ARG A 11 12.90 -4.93 -13.32
N LEU A 12 11.95 -4.14 -12.81
CA LEU A 12 10.88 -4.60 -11.92
C LEU A 12 9.93 -5.59 -12.61
N PHE A 13 9.51 -5.29 -13.84
CA PHE A 13 8.59 -6.10 -14.62
C PHE A 13 9.24 -7.27 -15.37
N HIS A 14 10.57 -7.41 -15.36
CA HIS A 14 11.25 -8.58 -15.93
C HIS A 14 11.81 -9.51 -14.85
N LYS A 15 11.73 -9.13 -13.57
CA LYS A 15 12.20 -9.95 -12.46
C LYS A 15 11.24 -11.12 -12.23
N LYS A 16 11.65 -12.33 -12.62
CA LYS A 16 10.88 -13.57 -12.45
C LYS A 16 10.34 -13.76 -11.03
N SER A 17 11.13 -13.40 -10.01
CA SER A 17 10.70 -13.54 -8.62
C SER A 17 9.48 -12.69 -8.27
N ASN A 18 9.28 -11.53 -8.91
CA ASN A 18 8.11 -10.68 -8.67
C ASN A 18 6.83 -11.33 -9.20
N PHE A 19 6.89 -11.95 -10.39
CA PHE A 19 5.75 -12.66 -10.96
C PHE A 19 5.36 -13.88 -10.13
N VAL A 20 6.34 -14.68 -9.73
CA VAL A 20 6.10 -15.84 -8.87
C VAL A 20 5.51 -15.40 -7.53
N PHE A 21 6.08 -14.35 -6.91
CA PHE A 21 5.56 -13.82 -5.65
C PHE A 21 4.09 -13.38 -5.77
N TYR A 22 3.76 -12.49 -6.70
CA TYR A 22 2.38 -12.00 -6.81
C TYR A 22 1.41 -13.09 -7.29
N GLY A 23 1.84 -14.01 -8.17
CA GLY A 23 1.02 -15.14 -8.57
C GLY A 23 0.65 -16.03 -7.38
N VAL A 24 1.62 -16.36 -6.52
CA VAL A 24 1.37 -17.14 -5.29
C VAL A 24 0.49 -16.35 -4.32
N VAL A 25 0.78 -15.07 -4.09
CA VAL A 25 0.00 -14.27 -3.13
C VAL A 25 -1.44 -14.07 -3.60
N PHE A 26 -1.70 -13.83 -4.90
CA PHE A 26 -3.07 -13.75 -5.42
C PHE A 26 -3.81 -15.08 -5.32
N ALA A 27 -3.14 -16.20 -5.63
CA ALA A 27 -3.72 -17.53 -5.47
C ALA A 27 -4.07 -17.83 -4.01
N LEU A 28 -3.15 -17.52 -3.08
CA LEU A 28 -3.38 -17.66 -1.65
C LEU A 28 -4.51 -16.74 -1.16
N PHE A 29 -4.56 -15.50 -1.62
CA PHE A 29 -5.63 -14.57 -1.26
C PHE A 29 -7.00 -15.12 -1.68
N ILE A 30 -7.14 -15.54 -2.93
CA ILE A 30 -8.39 -16.15 -3.43
C ILE A 30 -8.73 -17.42 -2.64
N ALA A 31 -7.76 -18.30 -2.39
CA ALA A 31 -7.97 -19.52 -1.62
C ALA A 31 -8.43 -19.24 -0.18
N VAL A 32 -7.80 -18.27 0.50
CA VAL A 32 -8.17 -17.87 1.86
C VAL A 32 -9.58 -17.31 1.89
N VAL A 33 -9.97 -16.46 0.93
CA VAL A 33 -11.34 -15.92 0.85
C VAL A 33 -12.35 -17.06 0.66
N ILE A 34 -12.09 -18.00 -0.25
CA ILE A 34 -12.97 -19.15 -0.50
C ILE A 34 -13.10 -20.02 0.75
N ILE A 35 -11.97 -20.38 1.38
CA ILE A 35 -11.97 -21.21 2.59
C ILE A 35 -12.72 -20.51 3.72
N ALA A 36 -12.43 -19.23 3.95
CA ALA A 36 -13.13 -18.42 4.96
C ALA A 36 -14.64 -18.39 4.68
N ARG A 37 -15.05 -18.17 3.42
CA ARG A 37 -16.46 -18.18 3.05
C ARG A 37 -17.13 -19.53 3.29
N THR A 38 -16.46 -20.65 2.98
CA THR A 38 -16.99 -22.00 3.22
C THR A 38 -17.14 -22.33 4.71
N SER A 39 -16.32 -21.71 5.57
CA SER A 39 -16.36 -21.94 7.02
C SER A 39 -17.44 -21.14 7.76
N VAL A 40 -18.04 -20.15 7.11
CA VAL A 40 -19.08 -19.30 7.70
C VAL A 40 -20.44 -19.76 7.16
N GLU A 41 -21.24 -20.38 8.02
CA GLU A 41 -22.66 -20.59 7.73
C GLU A 41 -23.37 -19.24 7.71
N GLY A 42 -24.11 -18.96 6.64
CA GLY A 42 -24.78 -17.67 6.47
C GLY A 42 -25.85 -17.74 5.38
N THR A 43 -26.81 -16.83 5.47
CA THR A 43 -27.95 -16.73 4.54
C THR A 43 -27.61 -15.95 3.25
N THR A 44 -26.46 -15.30 3.19
CA THR A 44 -25.98 -14.55 2.01
C THR A 44 -25.50 -15.52 0.92
N PRO A 45 -25.76 -15.26 -0.37
CA PRO A 45 -25.16 -16.00 -1.48
C PRO A 45 -23.63 -16.13 -1.35
N PHE A 46 -23.04 -17.21 -1.88
CA PHE A 46 -21.61 -17.46 -1.75
C PHE A 46 -20.80 -16.38 -2.45
N ALA A 47 -21.20 -15.96 -3.65
CA ALA A 47 -20.51 -14.95 -4.44
C ALA A 47 -20.49 -13.57 -3.75
N GLU A 48 -21.61 -13.16 -3.14
CA GLU A 48 -21.69 -11.90 -2.39
C GLU A 48 -20.80 -11.92 -1.14
N GLY A 49 -20.88 -13.01 -0.36
CA GLY A 49 -20.02 -13.17 0.81
C GLY A 49 -18.53 -13.29 0.46
N TYR A 50 -18.20 -13.87 -0.70
CA TYR A 50 -16.83 -13.88 -1.25
C TYR A 50 -16.34 -12.45 -1.43
N LEU A 51 -17.14 -11.59 -2.09
CA LEU A 51 -16.80 -10.19 -2.35
C LEU A 51 -16.60 -9.39 -1.07
N GLN A 52 -17.51 -9.52 -0.10
CA GLN A 52 -17.43 -8.85 1.21
C GLN A 52 -16.17 -9.26 2.00
N LEU A 53 -15.90 -10.57 2.09
CA LEU A 53 -14.70 -11.08 2.76
C LEU A 53 -13.41 -10.63 2.06
N GLY A 54 -13.43 -10.54 0.73
CA GLY A 54 -12.31 -9.97 -0.03
C GLY A 54 -12.00 -8.54 0.38
N ILE A 55 -13.02 -7.68 0.52
CA ILE A 55 -12.83 -6.30 0.97
C ILE A 55 -12.20 -6.27 2.37
N ILE A 56 -12.70 -7.08 3.30
CA ILE A 56 -12.16 -7.16 4.67
C ILE A 56 -10.69 -7.57 4.65
N LEU A 57 -10.35 -8.67 3.97
CA LEU A 57 -8.98 -9.17 3.93
C LEU A 57 -8.05 -8.21 3.17
N LEU A 58 -8.55 -7.50 2.15
CA LEU A 58 -7.81 -6.46 1.45
C LEU A 58 -7.36 -5.37 2.42
N THR A 59 -8.26 -4.89 3.30
CA THR A 59 -7.91 -3.82 4.27
C THR A 59 -6.87 -4.24 5.30
N GLN A 60 -6.87 -5.50 5.72
CA GLN A 60 -6.01 -5.97 6.82
C GLN A 60 -4.65 -6.50 6.34
N PHE A 61 -4.64 -7.31 5.28
CA PHE A 61 -3.44 -8.05 4.87
C PHE A 61 -2.69 -7.40 3.71
N PHE A 62 -3.42 -6.68 2.84
CA PHE A 62 -2.82 -6.15 1.61
C PHE A 62 -1.74 -5.09 1.88
N PRO A 63 -1.91 -4.11 2.79
CA PRO A 63 -0.86 -3.15 3.12
C PRO A 63 0.43 -3.81 3.62
N LEU A 64 0.31 -4.88 4.41
CA LEU A 64 1.45 -5.61 4.96
C LEU A 64 2.19 -6.42 3.89
N VAL A 65 1.47 -7.27 3.15
CA VAL A 65 2.12 -8.19 2.20
C VAL A 65 2.55 -7.44 0.94
N PHE A 66 1.63 -6.71 0.31
CA PHE A 66 1.88 -6.03 -0.95
C PHE A 66 2.63 -4.72 -0.76
N GLY A 67 2.29 -3.95 0.28
CA GLY A 67 2.96 -2.68 0.55
C GLY A 67 4.44 -2.87 0.87
N ILE A 68 4.79 -3.83 1.71
CA ILE A 68 6.21 -4.13 2.03
C ILE A 68 6.93 -4.68 0.80
N GLN A 69 6.35 -5.63 0.07
CA GLN A 69 7.00 -6.18 -1.13
C GLN A 69 7.24 -5.09 -2.19
N ALA A 70 6.25 -4.24 -2.45
CA ALA A 70 6.40 -3.15 -3.40
C ALA A 70 7.49 -2.16 -2.97
N TYR A 71 7.53 -1.86 -1.67
CA TYR A 71 8.56 -1.02 -1.10
C TYR A 71 9.97 -1.61 -1.28
N VAL A 72 10.15 -2.89 -0.96
CA VAL A 72 11.41 -3.62 -1.17
C VAL A 72 11.81 -3.62 -2.65
N ALA A 73 10.88 -3.93 -3.54
CA ALA A 73 11.17 -4.00 -4.96
C ALA A 73 11.66 -2.65 -5.51
N VAL A 74 11.01 -1.55 -5.12
CA VAL A 74 11.26 -0.22 -5.67
C VAL A 74 12.42 0.49 -4.97
N TYR A 75 12.46 0.49 -3.63
CA TYR A 75 13.34 1.39 -2.88
C TYR A 75 14.62 0.73 -2.35
N THR A 76 14.61 -0.56 -2.00
CA THR A 76 15.75 -1.12 -1.25
C THR A 76 16.94 -1.49 -2.11
N ASN A 77 16.75 -1.69 -3.41
CA ASN A 77 17.85 -2.08 -4.32
C ASN A 77 18.90 -0.97 -4.48
N ASP A 78 18.51 0.29 -4.30
CA ASP A 78 19.42 1.44 -4.45
C ASP A 78 20.02 1.90 -3.13
N LEU A 79 19.57 1.34 -1.99
CA LEU A 79 20.02 1.73 -0.64
C LEU A 79 21.46 1.29 -0.32
N SER A 80 22.08 0.45 -1.15
CA SER A 80 23.49 0.11 -0.98
C SER A 80 24.38 1.29 -1.41
N ALA A 81 25.31 1.68 -0.54
CA ALA A 81 26.27 2.79 -0.69
C ALA A 81 26.79 3.02 -2.13
N ASN A 82 27.23 1.94 -2.80
CA ASN A 82 27.79 2.01 -4.15
C ASN A 82 26.77 2.40 -5.24
N THR A 83 25.50 2.08 -5.06
CA THR A 83 24.45 2.37 -6.04
C THR A 83 24.07 3.84 -6.01
N TYR A 84 23.97 4.46 -4.83
CA TYR A 84 23.73 5.90 -4.74
C TYR A 84 24.86 6.73 -5.37
N GLN A 85 26.11 6.38 -5.07
CA GLN A 85 27.25 7.08 -5.65
C GLN A 85 27.25 6.97 -7.18
N ASN A 86 26.99 5.78 -7.72
CA ASN A 86 26.88 5.59 -9.17
C ASN A 86 25.73 6.39 -9.80
N ILE A 87 24.56 6.43 -9.15
CA ILE A 87 23.40 7.18 -9.66
C ILE A 87 23.68 8.68 -9.74
N PHE A 88 24.25 9.27 -8.68
CA PHE A 88 24.46 10.72 -8.62
C PHE A 88 25.71 11.16 -9.39
N THR A 89 26.74 10.32 -9.49
CA THR A 89 27.93 10.60 -10.32
C THR A 89 27.59 10.57 -11.81
N ASN A 90 26.61 9.76 -12.23
CA ASN A 90 26.09 9.75 -13.60
C ASN A 90 25.19 10.96 -13.95
N GLY A 91 25.12 11.97 -13.08
CA GLY A 91 24.47 13.26 -13.37
C GLY A 91 22.97 13.33 -13.12
N LEU A 92 22.35 12.31 -12.49
CA LEU A 92 20.95 12.40 -12.08
C LEU A 92 20.83 13.31 -10.85
N SER A 93 19.96 14.31 -10.88
CA SER A 93 19.73 15.15 -9.69
C SER A 93 18.97 14.40 -8.59
N LYS A 94 19.18 14.78 -7.32
CA LYS A 94 18.48 14.20 -6.16
C LYS A 94 16.97 14.36 -6.23
N VAL A 95 16.50 15.47 -6.83
CA VAL A 95 15.08 15.73 -7.09
C VAL A 95 14.53 14.76 -8.13
N GLU A 96 15.21 14.63 -9.27
CA GLU A 96 14.81 13.67 -10.31
C GLU A 96 14.84 12.22 -9.82
N PHE A 97 15.77 11.88 -8.93
CA PHE A 97 15.82 10.55 -8.31
C PHE A 97 14.57 10.28 -7.48
N ILE A 98 14.19 11.19 -6.56
CA ILE A 98 13.01 11.03 -5.70
C ILE A 98 11.73 11.00 -6.54
N ILE A 99 11.55 11.94 -7.46
CA ILE A 99 10.38 11.97 -8.36
C ILE A 99 10.33 10.67 -9.18
N GLY A 100 11.47 10.24 -9.72
CA GLY A 100 11.58 9.00 -10.48
C GLY A 100 11.12 7.79 -9.66
N LYS A 101 11.54 7.69 -8.39
CA LYS A 101 11.12 6.61 -7.50
C LYS A 101 9.64 6.65 -7.15
N VAL A 102 9.07 7.82 -6.90
CA VAL A 102 7.63 7.97 -6.65
C VAL A 102 6.83 7.51 -7.87
N ILE A 103 7.23 7.93 -9.07
CA ILE A 103 6.57 7.49 -10.32
C ILE A 103 6.71 5.98 -10.51
N THR A 104 7.91 5.42 -10.30
CA THR A 104 8.13 3.97 -10.37
C THR A 104 7.22 3.22 -9.39
N MET A 105 7.10 3.71 -8.14
CA MET A 105 6.22 3.11 -7.13
C MET A 105 4.74 3.17 -7.55
N ILE A 106 4.29 4.31 -8.06
CA ILE A 106 2.92 4.49 -8.56
C ILE A 106 2.61 3.48 -9.67
N VAL A 107 3.45 3.40 -10.70
CA VAL A 107 3.23 2.50 -11.85
C VAL A 107 3.29 1.04 -11.43
N TYR A 108 4.24 0.69 -10.56
CA TYR A 108 4.40 -0.67 -10.07
C TYR A 108 3.21 -1.11 -9.23
N LEU A 109 2.79 -0.31 -8.24
CA LEU A 109 1.59 -0.58 -7.45
C LEU A 109 0.35 -0.63 -8.32
N LEU A 110 0.16 0.31 -9.25
CA LEU A 110 -1.03 0.34 -10.11
C LEU A 110 -1.16 -0.96 -10.91
N THR A 111 -0.05 -1.46 -11.46
CA THR A 111 -0.05 -2.72 -12.22
C THR A 111 -0.36 -3.92 -11.32
N THR A 112 0.19 -3.96 -10.10
CA THR A 112 -0.12 -5.01 -9.13
C THR A 112 -1.57 -4.96 -8.68
N PHE A 113 -2.12 -3.78 -8.38
CA PHE A 113 -3.53 -3.63 -8.00
C PHE A 113 -4.47 -4.03 -9.14
N LEU A 114 -4.20 -3.58 -10.38
CA LEU A 114 -5.03 -3.94 -11.54
C LEU A 114 -4.99 -5.44 -11.82
N SER A 115 -3.81 -6.07 -11.78
CA SER A 115 -3.71 -7.52 -12.00
C SER A 115 -4.44 -8.31 -10.91
N GLY A 116 -4.32 -7.91 -9.63
CA GLY A 116 -5.08 -8.50 -8.53
C GLY A 116 -6.59 -8.31 -8.68
N ALA A 117 -7.03 -7.09 -9.02
CA ALA A 117 -8.44 -6.78 -9.24
C ALA A 117 -9.04 -7.61 -10.38
N ILE A 118 -8.32 -7.78 -11.49
CA ILE A 118 -8.76 -8.61 -12.63
C ILE A 118 -8.92 -10.07 -12.18
N LEU A 119 -7.89 -10.65 -11.54
CA LEU A 119 -7.93 -12.06 -11.12
C LEU A 119 -9.05 -12.33 -10.11
N TYR A 120 -9.21 -11.44 -9.13
CA TYR A 120 -10.25 -11.54 -8.13
C TYR A 120 -11.66 -11.38 -8.72
N SER A 121 -11.84 -10.43 -9.66
CA SER A 121 -13.11 -10.21 -10.36
C SER A 121 -13.50 -11.38 -11.25
N ILE A 122 -12.53 -12.02 -11.93
CA ILE A 122 -12.79 -13.23 -12.72
C ILE A 122 -13.36 -14.33 -11.84
N MET A 123 -12.77 -14.56 -10.66
CA MET A 123 -13.28 -15.56 -9.72
C MET A 123 -14.69 -15.22 -9.22
N TYR A 124 -14.94 -13.97 -8.88
CA TYR A 124 -16.28 -13.50 -8.50
C TYR A 124 -17.33 -13.76 -9.59
N VAL A 125 -17.01 -13.45 -10.85
CA VAL A 125 -17.91 -13.70 -11.99
C VAL A 125 -18.17 -15.20 -12.19
N ILE A 126 -17.15 -16.05 -12.05
CA ILE A 126 -17.32 -17.51 -12.11
C ILE A 126 -18.29 -17.99 -11.03
N LEU A 127 -18.14 -17.51 -9.79
CA LEU A 127 -19.03 -17.85 -8.68
C LEU A 127 -20.47 -17.38 -8.93
N LEU A 128 -20.66 -16.15 -9.44
CA LEU A 128 -21.98 -15.64 -9.82
C LEU A 128 -22.67 -16.52 -10.87
N MET A 129 -21.92 -16.96 -11.90
CA MET A 129 -22.46 -17.82 -12.96
C MET A 129 -22.89 -19.20 -12.42
N ILE A 130 -22.19 -19.72 -11.42
CA ILE A 130 -22.54 -21.00 -10.78
C ILE A 130 -23.83 -20.87 -9.95
N GLU A 131 -24.01 -19.75 -9.25
CA GLU A 131 -25.17 -19.52 -8.39
C GLU A 131 -26.41 -18.99 -9.14
N GLY A 132 -26.25 -18.53 -10.39
CA GLY A 132 -27.31 -17.82 -11.12
C GLY A 132 -27.63 -16.45 -10.50
N GLY A 133 -26.67 -15.85 -9.79
CA GLY A 133 -26.83 -14.57 -9.10
C GLY A 133 -26.71 -13.36 -10.01
N SER A 134 -27.16 -12.21 -9.52
CA SER A 134 -26.96 -10.91 -10.18
C SER A 134 -25.66 -10.24 -9.75
N PHE A 135 -25.08 -9.42 -10.61
CA PHE A 135 -23.88 -8.65 -10.29
C PHE A 135 -24.18 -7.55 -9.25
N ASP A 136 -23.46 -7.56 -8.14
CA ASP A 136 -23.55 -6.53 -7.11
C ASP A 136 -22.61 -5.35 -7.44
N PHE A 137 -23.18 -4.35 -8.11
CA PHE A 137 -22.45 -3.13 -8.48
C PHE A 137 -22.01 -2.30 -7.29
N GLU A 138 -22.73 -2.31 -6.17
CA GLU A 138 -22.41 -1.45 -5.03
C GLU A 138 -21.23 -2.02 -4.24
N SER A 139 -21.22 -3.33 -3.98
CA SER A 139 -20.06 -3.98 -3.36
C SER A 139 -18.82 -3.89 -4.26
N PHE A 140 -18.98 -3.97 -5.58
CA PHE A 140 -17.85 -3.79 -6.51
C PHE A 140 -17.30 -2.36 -6.49
N LYS A 141 -18.17 -1.36 -6.41
CA LYS A 141 -17.78 0.05 -6.21
C LYS A 141 -17.06 0.23 -4.88
N ASN A 142 -17.56 -0.37 -3.79
CA ASN A 142 -16.91 -0.33 -2.49
C ASN A 142 -15.50 -0.93 -2.57
N LEU A 143 -15.33 -2.08 -3.21
CA LEU A 143 -14.02 -2.69 -3.45
C LEU A 143 -13.06 -1.75 -4.19
N ALA A 144 -13.55 -1.04 -5.22
CA ALA A 144 -12.74 -0.08 -5.96
C ALA A 144 -12.30 1.10 -5.07
N ILE A 145 -13.21 1.67 -4.27
CA ILE A 145 -12.89 2.78 -3.36
C ILE A 145 -11.90 2.33 -2.27
N VAL A 146 -12.08 1.13 -1.71
CA VAL A 146 -11.14 0.56 -0.72
C VAL A 146 -9.75 0.37 -1.35
N SER A 147 -9.70 -0.17 -2.57
CA SER A 147 -8.46 -0.38 -3.30
C SER A 147 -7.70 0.93 -3.51
N VAL A 148 -8.39 2.01 -3.90
CA VAL A 148 -7.78 3.35 -4.04
C VAL A 148 -7.29 3.88 -2.69
N THR A 149 -8.06 3.70 -1.62
CA THR A 149 -7.68 4.14 -0.27
C THR A 149 -6.40 3.47 0.19
N ILE A 150 -6.31 2.14 0.04
CA ILE A 150 -5.12 1.37 0.41
C ILE A 150 -3.93 1.75 -0.48
N PHE A 151 -4.15 1.90 -1.79
CA PHE A 151 -3.14 2.31 -2.74
C PHE A 151 -2.49 3.64 -2.33
N LEU A 152 -3.30 4.65 -2.02
CA LEU A 152 -2.82 5.96 -1.57
C LEU A 152 -2.12 5.87 -0.20
N GLY A 153 -2.66 5.06 0.72
CA GLY A 153 -2.03 4.80 2.01
C GLY A 153 -0.62 4.23 1.85
N ILE A 154 -0.45 3.18 1.05
CA ILE A 154 0.86 2.56 0.77
C ILE A 154 1.83 3.59 0.15
N LEU A 155 1.37 4.42 -0.78
CA LEU A 155 2.20 5.48 -1.35
C LEU A 155 2.67 6.47 -0.28
N GLY A 156 1.75 6.98 0.55
CA GLY A 156 2.08 7.88 1.65
C GLY A 156 3.09 7.25 2.60
N TYR A 157 2.82 6.03 3.10
CA TYR A 157 3.73 5.31 4.00
C TYR A 157 5.10 5.06 3.36
N SER A 158 5.16 4.71 2.08
CA SER A 158 6.43 4.47 1.38
C SER A 158 7.33 5.71 1.37
N THR A 159 6.75 6.89 1.10
CA THR A 159 7.51 8.15 1.09
C THR A 159 7.99 8.54 2.48
N VAL A 160 7.19 8.31 3.52
CA VAL A 160 7.59 8.54 4.92
C VAL A 160 8.71 7.58 5.33
N ALA A 161 8.59 6.29 5.00
CA ALA A 161 9.63 5.29 5.26
C ALA A 161 10.96 5.66 4.58
N ASN A 162 10.90 6.26 3.39
CA ASN A 162 12.09 6.69 2.65
C ASN A 162 12.88 7.82 3.30
N ILE A 163 12.26 8.66 4.13
CA ILE A 163 12.98 9.67 4.91
C ILE A 163 14.06 8.98 5.75
N LEU A 164 13.69 7.92 6.47
CA LEU A 164 14.61 7.12 7.28
C LEU A 164 15.58 6.31 6.42
N ALA A 165 15.13 5.83 5.26
CA ALA A 165 15.99 5.13 4.31
C ALA A 165 17.14 6.02 3.81
N TYR A 166 16.83 7.25 3.41
CA TYR A 166 17.83 8.23 2.96
C TYR A 166 18.75 8.68 4.09
N PHE A 167 18.20 8.81 5.30
CA PHE A 167 18.99 9.18 6.48
C PHE A 167 19.99 8.10 6.88
N THR A 168 19.54 6.84 6.96
CA THR A 168 20.34 5.73 7.47
C THR A 168 21.21 5.06 6.41
N GLN A 169 20.80 5.15 5.14
CA GLN A 169 21.34 4.38 4.01
C GLN A 169 21.36 2.87 4.32
N ASN A 170 20.30 2.38 4.98
CA ASN A 170 20.17 1.00 5.41
C ASN A 170 18.82 0.42 4.98
N SER A 171 18.86 -0.63 4.16
CA SER A 171 17.66 -1.31 3.64
C SER A 171 16.83 -1.96 4.74
N THR A 172 17.46 -2.56 5.75
CA THR A 172 16.75 -3.21 6.87
C THR A 172 15.96 -2.20 7.68
N ILE A 173 16.56 -1.07 8.07
CA ILE A 173 15.87 -0.03 8.85
C ILE A 173 14.70 0.56 8.06
N SER A 174 14.93 0.79 6.77
CA SER A 174 13.92 1.28 5.82
C SER A 174 12.72 0.33 5.71
N VAL A 175 12.95 -0.98 5.58
CA VAL A 175 11.88 -2.00 5.52
C VAL A 175 11.14 -2.12 6.85
N ILE A 176 11.84 -2.10 7.99
CA ILE A 176 11.22 -2.09 9.32
C ILE A 176 10.32 -0.85 9.47
N SER A 177 10.80 0.31 9.03
CA SER A 177 10.03 1.56 9.09
C SER A 177 8.75 1.47 8.27
N MET A 178 8.84 0.92 7.05
CA MET A 178 7.65 0.65 6.23
C MET A 178 6.68 -0.29 6.95
N GLY A 179 7.17 -1.41 7.50
CA GLY A 179 6.36 -2.37 8.23
C GLY A 179 5.64 -1.78 9.45
N VAL A 180 6.32 -0.93 10.23
CA VAL A 180 5.73 -0.22 11.38
C VAL A 180 4.62 0.74 10.93
N LEU A 181 4.80 1.42 9.80
CA LEU A 181 3.80 2.35 9.26
C LEU A 181 2.57 1.63 8.72
N VAL A 182 2.74 0.58 7.90
CA VAL A 182 1.61 -0.15 7.30
C VAL A 182 0.86 -1.05 8.28
N SER A 183 1.50 -1.49 9.37
CA SER A 183 0.86 -2.31 10.41
C SER A 183 -0.10 -1.54 11.31
N GLY A 184 -0.10 -0.20 11.24
CA GLY A 184 -0.91 0.63 12.13
C GLY A 184 -0.38 0.70 13.57
N VAL A 185 0.82 0.16 13.85
CA VAL A 185 1.44 0.20 15.18
C VAL A 185 1.56 1.62 15.71
N ILE A 186 1.86 2.60 14.85
CA ILE A 186 1.91 4.02 15.22
C ILE A 186 0.58 4.48 15.83
N LEU A 187 -0.54 4.17 15.17
CA LEU A 187 -1.86 4.54 15.68
C LEU A 187 -2.15 3.82 17.01
N GLN A 188 -1.81 2.55 17.12
CA GLN A 188 -2.01 1.80 18.37
C GLN A 188 -1.21 2.39 19.53
N ILE A 189 0.02 2.84 19.30
CA ILE A 189 0.82 3.54 20.30
C ILE A 189 0.13 4.83 20.73
N PHE A 190 -0.35 5.65 19.79
CA PHE A 190 -1.09 6.88 20.12
C PHE A 190 -2.38 6.58 20.92
N ASN A 191 -3.13 5.54 20.54
CA ASN A 191 -4.32 5.12 21.26
C ASN A 191 -3.98 4.69 22.69
N LEU A 192 -2.92 3.92 22.90
CA LEU A 192 -2.49 3.52 24.23
C LEU A 192 -2.05 4.71 25.09
N ILE A 193 -1.30 5.66 24.52
CA ILE A 193 -0.87 6.85 25.26
C ILE A 193 -2.08 7.74 25.59
N SER A 194 -3.11 7.78 24.74
CA SER A 194 -4.29 8.62 24.94
C SER A 194 -5.11 8.19 26.15
N LEU A 195 -4.99 6.92 26.57
CA LEU A 195 -5.58 6.43 27.83
C LEU A 195 -5.00 7.11 29.07
N PHE A 196 -3.80 7.70 28.96
CA PHE A 196 -3.10 8.34 30.07
C PHE A 196 -3.04 9.87 29.95
N THR A 197 -3.32 10.44 28.78
CA THR A 197 -3.31 11.90 28.55
C THR A 197 -4.01 12.32 27.26
N ASP A 198 -4.93 13.28 27.38
CA ASP A 198 -5.64 13.86 26.23
C ASP A 198 -4.75 14.79 25.39
N LYS A 199 -3.59 15.21 25.92
CA LYS A 199 -2.70 16.20 25.26
C LYS A 199 -2.10 15.71 23.95
N ILE A 200 -2.11 14.40 23.70
CA ILE A 200 -1.54 13.79 22.50
C ILE A 200 -2.59 13.45 21.45
N GLU A 201 -3.88 13.61 21.76
CA GLU A 201 -4.98 13.33 20.84
C GLU A 201 -4.88 14.21 19.58
N PHE A 202 -4.53 15.48 19.78
CA PHE A 202 -4.20 16.41 18.69
C PHE A 202 -3.13 15.86 17.74
N LEU A 203 -2.05 15.23 18.25
CA LEU A 203 -0.98 14.69 17.40
C LEU A 203 -1.44 13.46 16.62
N ARG A 204 -2.32 12.63 17.20
CA ARG A 204 -2.87 11.45 16.56
C ARG A 204 -3.61 11.82 15.28
N GLU A 205 -4.44 12.87 15.33
CA GLU A 205 -5.25 13.31 14.20
C GLU A 205 -4.43 13.77 13.00
N TYR A 206 -3.23 14.31 13.19
CA TYR A 206 -2.35 14.66 12.07
C TYR A 206 -1.70 13.47 11.39
N THR A 207 -1.75 12.28 11.97
CA THR A 207 -1.04 11.12 11.41
C THR A 207 -1.75 10.54 10.20
N LEU A 208 -0.98 10.15 9.19
CA LEU A 208 -1.49 9.37 8.07
C LEU A 208 -2.19 8.08 8.56
N SER A 209 -1.63 7.42 9.58
CA SER A 209 -2.19 6.20 10.14
C SER A 209 -3.58 6.36 10.72
N TYR A 210 -3.87 7.48 11.39
CA TYR A 210 -5.21 7.78 11.88
C TYR A 210 -6.21 7.90 10.74
N HIS A 211 -5.95 8.75 9.74
CA HIS A 211 -6.88 8.97 8.64
C HIS A 211 -7.08 7.74 7.75
N MET A 212 -6.04 6.93 7.54
CA MET A 212 -6.18 5.65 6.80
C MET A 212 -7.01 4.65 7.59
N ASN A 213 -6.84 4.60 8.92
CA ASN A 213 -7.62 3.71 9.78
C ASN A 213 -9.08 4.14 9.86
N GLU A 214 -9.37 5.44 10.04
CA GLU A 214 -10.74 5.97 10.02
C GLU A 214 -11.44 5.70 8.68
N ALA A 215 -10.74 5.90 7.56
CA ALA A 215 -11.28 5.58 6.24
C ALA A 215 -11.65 4.09 6.13
N THR A 216 -10.83 3.21 6.71
CA THR A 216 -11.03 1.75 6.68
C THR A 216 -12.12 1.30 7.66
N ASN A 217 -12.12 1.82 8.89
CA ASN A 217 -13.11 1.47 9.92
C ASN A 217 -14.50 1.98 9.54
N GLY A 218 -14.59 3.16 8.92
CA GLY A 218 -15.84 3.68 8.37
C GLY A 218 -16.47 2.79 7.29
N MET A 219 -15.69 1.89 6.67
CA MET A 219 -16.20 0.91 5.70
C MET A 219 -16.79 -0.34 6.37
N MET A 220 -16.33 -0.70 7.57
CA MET A 220 -16.64 -2.00 8.18
C MET A 220 -18.13 -2.19 8.52
N PRO A 221 -18.85 -1.18 9.06
CA PRO A 221 -20.30 -1.29 9.28
C PRO A 221 -21.09 -1.47 7.98
N THR A 222 -20.64 -0.84 6.89
CA THR A 222 -21.26 -0.93 5.56
C THR A 222 -21.08 -2.32 4.95
N ILE A 223 -19.88 -2.91 5.12
CA ILE A 223 -19.55 -4.24 4.58
C ILE A 223 -20.25 -5.36 5.37
N LEU A 224 -20.39 -5.22 6.70
CA LEU A 224 -20.98 -6.24 7.57
C LEU A 224 -22.50 -6.08 7.77
N GLY A 225 -23.03 -4.87 7.68
CA GLY A 225 -24.44 -4.56 7.97
C GLY A 225 -25.36 -4.56 6.76
N GLY A 226 -24.82 -4.64 5.53
CA GLY A 226 -25.62 -4.64 4.30
C GLY A 226 -26.31 -3.30 3.97
N GLU A 227 -26.07 -2.25 4.75
CA GLU A 227 -26.58 -0.90 4.49
C GLU A 227 -25.48 0.07 4.03
N ALA A 228 -25.89 0.90 3.06
CA ALA A 228 -25.26 2.09 2.48
C ALA A 228 -24.14 1.89 1.46
N SER A 229 -24.08 2.87 0.58
CA SER A 229 -22.96 3.11 -0.32
C SER A 229 -21.80 3.69 0.47
N TYR A 230 -20.59 3.13 0.33
CA TYR A 230 -19.41 3.76 0.94
C TYR A 230 -19.01 4.99 0.13
N SER A 231 -18.96 6.15 0.79
CA SER A 231 -18.42 7.37 0.20
C SER A 231 -16.90 7.39 0.34
N ALA A 232 -16.20 7.71 -0.76
CA ALA A 232 -14.77 7.93 -0.73
C ALA A 232 -14.36 8.90 0.38
N SER A 233 -13.40 8.49 1.22
CA SER A 233 -12.82 9.37 2.24
C SER A 233 -11.83 10.34 1.59
N PHE A 234 -12.35 11.38 0.94
CA PHE A 234 -11.55 12.41 0.28
C PHE A 234 -10.55 13.08 1.23
N LEU A 235 -10.90 13.18 2.52
CA LEU A 235 -10.00 13.67 3.56
C LEU A 235 -8.78 12.76 3.69
N ALA A 236 -8.98 11.44 3.82
CA ALA A 236 -7.90 10.48 3.93
C ALA A 236 -7.01 10.48 2.68
N TRP A 237 -7.63 10.56 1.49
CA TRP A 237 -6.90 10.65 0.23
C TRP A 237 -6.07 11.94 0.13
N GLY A 238 -6.64 13.07 0.52
CA GLY A 238 -5.95 14.36 0.58
C GLY A 238 -4.75 14.31 1.53
N VAL A 239 -4.92 13.75 2.72
CA VAL A 239 -3.83 13.58 3.69
C VAL A 239 -2.72 12.68 3.14
N ALA A 240 -3.06 11.55 2.51
CA ALA A 240 -2.07 10.67 1.88
C ALA A 240 -1.24 11.39 0.81
N LEU A 241 -1.89 12.21 -0.03
CA LEU A 241 -1.21 13.01 -1.06
C LEU A 241 -0.34 14.11 -0.46
N ILE A 242 -0.80 14.78 0.60
CA ILE A 242 0.01 15.77 1.34
C ILE A 242 1.26 15.10 1.90
N TYR A 243 1.12 13.95 2.55
CA TYR A 243 2.24 13.18 3.08
C TYR A 243 3.22 12.77 1.98
N LEU A 244 2.72 12.32 0.82
CA LEU A 244 3.54 12.00 -0.34
C LEU A 244 4.41 13.19 -0.76
N ILE A 245 3.83 14.38 -0.87
CA ILE A 245 4.54 15.60 -1.29
C ILE A 245 5.53 16.04 -0.21
N VAL A 246 5.07 16.20 1.04
CA VAL A 246 5.88 16.70 2.15
C VAL A 246 7.06 15.77 2.44
N ALA A 247 6.82 14.45 2.50
CA ALA A 247 7.88 13.48 2.73
C ALA A 247 8.90 13.43 1.59
N SER A 248 8.45 13.60 0.34
CA SER A 248 9.35 13.70 -0.81
C SER A 248 10.25 14.95 -0.73
N VAL A 249 9.69 16.11 -0.35
CA VAL A 249 10.46 17.34 -0.14
C VAL A 249 11.49 17.17 0.99
N ILE A 250 11.07 16.59 2.12
CA ILE A 250 11.99 16.29 3.24
C ILE A 250 13.09 15.33 2.78
N GLY A 251 12.75 14.31 1.99
CA GLY A 251 13.71 13.38 1.42
C GLY A 251 14.78 14.07 0.56
N VAL A 252 14.40 15.05 -0.26
CA VAL A 252 15.36 15.85 -1.05
C VAL A 252 16.30 16.62 -0.13
N VAL A 253 15.76 17.27 0.90
CA VAL A 253 16.56 18.04 1.88
C VAL A 253 17.55 17.14 2.60
N ILE A 254 17.13 15.95 3.02
CA ILE A 254 17.99 14.97 3.69
C ILE A 254 19.11 14.50 2.77
N LEU A 255 18.77 14.07 1.54
CA LEU A 255 19.77 13.64 0.56
C LEU A 255 20.75 14.76 0.24
N ASN A 256 20.34 16.03 0.24
CA ASN A 256 21.22 17.17 0.02
C ASN A 256 22.24 17.37 1.16
N LYS A 257 21.88 17.02 2.40
CA LYS A 257 22.74 17.22 3.58
C LYS A 257 23.64 16.04 3.91
N ILE A 258 23.30 14.84 3.45
CA ILE A 258 24.04 13.62 3.79
C ILE A 258 25.12 13.35 2.77
N GLU A 259 26.34 13.12 3.27
CA GLU A 259 27.41 12.52 2.49
C GLU A 259 27.06 11.06 2.20
N ILE A 260 27.14 10.68 0.93
CA ILE A 260 26.89 9.31 0.51
C ILE A 260 28.04 8.47 1.05
N LYS A 261 27.75 7.49 1.91
CA LYS A 261 28.79 6.62 2.46
C LYS A 261 29.49 5.93 1.31
N GLU A 262 30.82 6.03 1.24
CA GLU A 262 31.62 5.25 0.30
C GLU A 262 31.55 3.78 0.72
N GLY A 263 31.21 2.89 -0.22
CA GLY A 263 31.22 1.46 0.05
C GLY A 263 32.65 0.98 0.28
N LYS A 264 32.88 0.31 1.41
CA LYS A 264 34.10 -0.47 1.64
C LYS A 264 34.06 -1.77 0.84
#